data_AF-A0A7X8ZZF3-F1
#
_entry.id   AF-A0A7X8ZZF3-F1
#
_cell.length_a   1.000
_cell.length_b   1.000
_cell.length_c   1.000
_cell.angle_alpha   90.00
_cell.angle_beta   90.00
_cell.angle_gamma   90.00
#
_symmetry.space_group_name_H-M   'P 1'
#
loop_
_entity.id
_entity.type
_entity.pdbx_description
1 polymer ?
#
loop_
_entity_poly.entity_id
_entity_poly.type
_entity_poly.pdbx_seq_one_letter_code
_entity_poly.pdbx_strand_id
1 'polypeptide(L)'
;MTNMIQRRLSNAVAAAGIVAVLGVTSVVPAFGQDRVDRLERELSDSKDERERLDDSLSNLGDKKDSLDSDRGDLNASLEGLEEDIAKKVTELHDLQDDLPGAQQAVDDAEARVTAAQEEVNSLNNRVAEAEGRLADIQAEIESSEQELDMAEEEVGQIAAEAYKTGGTNDLAFLLGVSDSSLPEAMGMAQQALRIQDTQIADVSQQNAQDVNSKARMEAVEAEIRELKSQAEDALAAERSARDEANAAKEELNGMIETNERLTAGLEKDRPKIESAIEENRAAADSVNEKILEQQEKVNQQSSEISSLEKEHNEAVAEAEAKRKAAEEAERKAREAEERAARESATQKQKESATKARSEAKTADKEYEEQKERVSEVAADTGSSWGLVAPINSYQTSGFGWRPTPAGTYDYGGSGGYVHTGIDYGGGCGLPIKAARSGKVINADWAVSTSGRRVVIDHGTVNGSLLATKYHHMTRYVVSPGQSVSQGQVI
;
A
#
# COMPACT_ATOMS: atom_id res chain seq x y z
N MET A 1 -77.47 -58.36 -18.12
CA MET A 1 -78.91 -58.20 -18.38
C MET A 1 -79.39 -57.05 -17.50
N THR A 2 -79.70 -55.86 -18.04
CA THR A 2 -80.93 -55.46 -18.77
C THR A 2 -81.96 -54.84 -17.82
N ASN A 3 -82.08 -53.51 -17.89
CA ASN A 3 -83.23 -52.64 -17.56
C ASN A 3 -83.79 -52.62 -16.11
N MET A 4 -84.17 -51.51 -15.46
CA MET A 4 -84.71 -50.15 -15.75
C MET A 4 -86.13 -50.05 -15.15
N ILE A 5 -86.59 -48.83 -14.78
CA ILE A 5 -88.03 -48.42 -14.67
C ILE A 5 -88.77 -49.00 -13.42
N GLN A 6 -89.57 -48.29 -12.61
CA GLN A 6 -90.03 -46.88 -12.48
C GLN A 6 -90.37 -46.62 -10.98
N ARG A 7 -90.04 -45.49 -10.33
CA ARG A 7 -90.72 -44.16 -10.37
C ARG A 7 -92.16 -44.15 -9.80
N ARG A 8 -92.36 -43.71 -8.53
CA ARG A 8 -93.10 -42.46 -8.15
C ARG A 8 -93.44 -42.32 -6.65
N LEU A 9 -93.16 -41.11 -6.14
CA LEU A 9 -93.96 -40.29 -5.20
C LEU A 9 -94.54 -40.90 -3.91
N SER A 10 -94.07 -40.39 -2.78
CA SER A 10 -94.92 -39.81 -1.73
C SER A 10 -94.12 -38.77 -0.93
N ASN A 11 -94.69 -37.58 -0.77
CA ASN A 11 -94.08 -36.49 0.01
C ASN A 11 -94.48 -36.58 1.49
N ALA A 12 -93.64 -35.99 2.33
CA ALA A 12 -93.98 -35.02 3.39
C ALA A 12 -93.53 -35.35 4.82
N VAL A 13 -92.49 -34.62 5.23
CA VAL A 13 -92.35 -33.90 6.52
C VAL A 13 -92.44 -34.71 7.82
N ALA A 14 -91.26 -34.87 8.45
CA ALA A 14 -91.11 -34.73 9.89
C ALA A 14 -89.92 -33.77 10.15
N ALA A 15 -90.05 -32.89 11.14
CA ALA A 15 -89.10 -31.81 11.42
C ALA A 15 -88.30 -32.03 12.72
N ALA A 16 -87.37 -31.11 12.98
CA ALA A 16 -86.40 -31.06 14.08
C ALA A 16 -85.24 -32.07 13.97
N GLY A 17 -83.97 -31.70 14.20
CA GLY A 17 -83.44 -30.36 14.54
C GLY A 17 -82.37 -30.44 15.62
N ILE A 18 -81.10 -30.52 15.24
CA ILE A 18 -79.96 -30.31 16.14
C ILE A 18 -78.97 -29.38 15.46
N VAL A 19 -78.71 -28.24 16.11
CA VAL A 19 -77.60 -27.34 15.78
C VAL A 19 -76.34 -27.94 16.38
N ALA A 20 -75.40 -28.34 15.54
CA ALA A 20 -74.06 -28.76 15.96
C ALA A 20 -73.07 -27.65 15.58
N VAL A 21 -72.68 -26.85 16.57
CA VAL A 21 -71.58 -25.89 16.47
C VAL A 21 -70.29 -26.66 16.24
N LEU A 22 -69.73 -26.59 15.04
CA LEU A 22 -68.35 -26.93 14.77
C LEU A 22 -67.60 -25.63 14.57
N GLY A 23 -66.77 -25.28 15.55
CA GLY A 23 -66.02 -24.04 15.55
C GLY A 23 -65.06 -23.99 14.37
N VAL A 24 -65.17 -22.95 13.56
CA VAL A 24 -64.10 -22.56 12.64
C VAL A 24 -62.96 -22.03 13.51
N THR A 25 -62.05 -22.91 13.91
CA THR A 25 -60.73 -22.48 14.38
C THR A 25 -60.08 -21.72 13.24
N SER A 26 -59.90 -20.42 13.43
CA SER A 26 -59.25 -19.52 12.48
C SER A 26 -57.75 -19.81 12.41
N VAL A 27 -57.40 -20.96 11.85
CA VAL A 27 -56.07 -21.18 11.28
C VAL A 27 -56.00 -20.28 10.05
N VAL A 28 -55.53 -19.05 10.25
CA VAL A 28 -55.01 -18.24 9.14
C VAL A 28 -53.89 -19.07 8.54
N PRO A 29 -54.03 -19.58 7.30
CA PRO A 29 -53.03 -20.47 6.77
C PRO A 29 -51.80 -19.62 6.40
N ALA A 30 -50.61 -20.08 6.80
CA ALA A 30 -49.33 -19.42 6.55
C ALA A 30 -48.89 -19.51 5.06
N PHE A 31 -49.81 -19.30 4.12
CA PHE A 31 -49.56 -19.44 2.68
C PHE A 31 -48.77 -18.26 2.11
N GLY A 32 -47.44 -18.40 2.14
CA GLY A 32 -46.48 -17.52 1.46
C GLY A 32 -45.36 -17.01 2.35
N GLN A 33 -45.54 -17.04 3.67
CA GLN A 33 -44.60 -16.47 4.63
C GLN A 33 -43.27 -17.23 4.65
N ASP A 34 -43.30 -18.57 4.63
CA ASP A 34 -42.10 -19.43 4.47
C ASP A 34 -41.26 -19.14 3.22
N ARG A 35 -41.83 -18.50 2.17
CA ARG A 35 -41.11 -18.10 0.96
C ARG A 35 -40.46 -16.73 1.12
N VAL A 36 -41.16 -15.79 1.76
CA VAL A 36 -40.64 -14.47 2.13
C VAL A 36 -39.47 -14.64 3.12
N ASP A 37 -39.69 -15.32 4.24
CA ASP A 37 -38.70 -15.55 5.29
C ASP A 37 -37.45 -16.32 4.80
N ARG A 38 -37.55 -17.03 3.68
CA ARG A 38 -36.42 -17.70 3.01
C ARG A 38 -35.66 -16.72 2.12
N LEU A 39 -36.35 -16.03 1.23
CA LEU A 39 -35.75 -15.03 0.33
C LEU A 39 -35.11 -13.88 1.12
N GLU A 40 -35.65 -13.52 2.28
CA GLU A 40 -35.04 -12.54 3.20
C GLU A 40 -33.70 -13.03 3.77
N ARG A 41 -33.58 -14.33 4.11
CA ARG A 41 -32.32 -14.94 4.54
C ARG A 41 -31.31 -15.07 3.40
N GLU A 42 -31.73 -15.58 2.25
CA GLU A 42 -30.88 -15.67 1.05
C GLU A 42 -30.39 -14.28 0.63
N LEU A 43 -31.24 -13.24 0.72
CA LEU A 43 -30.85 -11.85 0.49
C LEU A 43 -29.86 -11.30 1.53
N SER A 44 -30.01 -11.67 2.81
CA SER A 44 -29.06 -11.29 3.87
C SER A 44 -27.71 -11.96 3.65
N ASP A 45 -27.68 -13.29 3.48
CA ASP A 45 -26.46 -14.06 3.22
C ASP A 45 -25.74 -13.52 1.96
N SER A 46 -26.47 -13.18 0.90
CA SER A 46 -25.91 -12.56 -0.30
C SER A 46 -25.34 -11.16 -0.08
N LYS A 47 -25.91 -10.36 0.83
CA LYS A 47 -25.41 -9.02 1.19
C LYS A 47 -24.17 -9.09 2.06
N ASP A 48 -24.15 -10.00 3.05
CA ASP A 48 -22.97 -10.28 3.87
C ASP A 48 -21.78 -10.77 3.01
N GLU A 49 -22.02 -11.62 2.02
CA GLU A 49 -20.96 -12.08 1.11
C GLU A 49 -20.46 -10.94 0.21
N ARG A 50 -21.34 -10.04 -0.24
CA ARG A 50 -20.91 -8.83 -0.95
C ARG A 50 -20.04 -7.94 -0.06
N GLU A 51 -20.40 -7.72 1.20
CA GLU A 51 -19.61 -6.91 2.13
C GLU A 51 -18.20 -7.49 2.29
N ARG A 52 -18.05 -8.82 2.39
CA ARG A 52 -16.73 -9.49 2.39
C ARG A 52 -15.94 -9.31 1.10
N LEU A 53 -16.61 -9.28 -0.06
CA LEU A 53 -15.96 -9.04 -1.36
C LEU A 53 -15.52 -7.57 -1.49
N ASP A 54 -16.33 -6.62 -1.04
CA ASP A 54 -16.01 -5.19 -1.00
C ASP A 54 -14.84 -4.93 -0.01
N ASP A 55 -14.82 -5.56 1.17
CA ASP A 55 -13.67 -5.58 2.10
C ASP A 55 -12.41 -6.19 1.46
N SER A 56 -12.56 -7.31 0.73
CA SER A 56 -11.45 -7.96 0.03
C SER A 56 -10.85 -7.06 -1.05
N LEU A 57 -11.68 -6.32 -1.79
CA LEU A 57 -11.25 -5.30 -2.75
C LEU A 57 -10.54 -4.14 -2.05
N SER A 58 -11.03 -3.67 -0.90
CA SER A 58 -10.36 -2.62 -0.13
C SER A 58 -8.93 -3.04 0.27
N ASN A 59 -8.78 -4.24 0.84
CA ASN A 59 -7.47 -4.77 1.24
C ASN A 59 -6.52 -5.00 0.03
N LEU A 60 -7.06 -5.35 -1.15
CA LEU A 60 -6.28 -5.43 -2.38
C LEU A 60 -5.89 -4.05 -2.91
N GLY A 61 -6.74 -3.04 -2.73
CA GLY A 61 -6.45 -1.63 -2.99
C GLY A 61 -5.31 -1.11 -2.12
N ASP A 62 -5.40 -1.27 -0.79
CA ASP A 62 -4.33 -0.90 0.15
C ASP A 62 -2.99 -1.59 -0.21
N LYS A 63 -3.06 -2.86 -0.63
CA LYS A 63 -1.88 -3.60 -1.08
C LYS A 63 -1.33 -3.13 -2.42
N LYS A 64 -2.19 -2.65 -3.33
CA LYS A 64 -1.78 -2.01 -4.58
C LYS A 64 -1.08 -0.69 -4.30
N ASP A 65 -1.65 0.15 -3.44
CA ASP A 65 -1.07 1.45 -3.07
C ASP A 65 0.28 1.27 -2.36
N SER A 66 0.43 0.24 -1.51
CA SER A 66 1.72 -0.17 -0.95
C SER A 66 2.74 -0.55 -2.04
N LEU A 67 2.36 -1.38 -3.03
CA LEU A 67 3.26 -1.78 -4.11
C LEU A 67 3.65 -0.63 -5.04
N ASP A 68 2.73 0.33 -5.27
CA ASP A 68 3.00 1.54 -6.04
C ASP A 68 3.92 2.51 -5.24
N SER A 69 3.85 2.53 -3.90
CA SER A 69 4.81 3.22 -3.03
C SER A 69 6.18 2.53 -3.05
N ASP A 70 6.23 1.21 -2.86
CA ASP A 70 7.47 0.41 -2.92
C ASP A 70 8.16 0.60 -4.28
N ARG A 71 7.39 0.75 -5.36
CA ARG A 71 7.88 1.05 -6.71
C ARG A 71 8.43 2.47 -6.83
N GLY A 72 7.86 3.44 -6.14
CA GLY A 72 8.39 4.81 -6.05
C GLY A 72 9.74 4.85 -5.33
N ASP A 73 9.84 4.19 -4.17
CA ASP A 73 11.07 4.08 -3.39
C ASP A 73 12.14 3.25 -4.12
N LEU A 74 11.73 2.20 -4.84
CA LEU A 74 12.60 1.44 -5.74
C LEU A 74 13.13 2.35 -6.85
N ASN A 75 12.28 3.10 -7.56
CA ASN A 75 12.73 4.04 -8.60
C ASN A 75 13.72 5.09 -8.08
N ALA A 76 13.49 5.66 -6.90
CA ALA A 76 14.44 6.61 -6.30
C ALA A 76 15.78 5.95 -5.92
N SER A 77 15.73 4.71 -5.44
CA SER A 77 16.93 3.90 -5.17
C SER A 77 17.67 3.50 -6.45
N LEU A 78 16.94 3.28 -7.55
CA LEU A 78 17.49 3.00 -8.87
C LEU A 78 18.13 4.24 -9.48
N GLU A 79 17.55 5.43 -9.35
CA GLU A 79 18.14 6.69 -9.85
C GLU A 79 19.50 6.96 -9.19
N GLY A 80 19.60 6.81 -7.86
CA GLY A 80 20.87 6.92 -7.15
C GLY A 80 21.88 5.81 -7.52
N LEU A 81 21.40 4.59 -7.75
CA LEU A 81 22.26 3.47 -8.18
C LEU A 81 22.70 3.62 -9.65
N GLU A 82 21.89 4.21 -10.53
CA GLU A 82 22.26 4.58 -11.90
C GLU A 82 23.31 5.70 -11.90
N GLU A 83 23.22 6.69 -11.01
CA GLU A 83 24.25 7.71 -10.84
C GLU A 83 25.59 7.09 -10.38
N ASP A 84 25.55 6.17 -9.40
CA ASP A 84 26.75 5.47 -8.92
C ASP A 84 27.30 4.46 -9.94
N ILE A 85 26.45 3.79 -10.72
CA ILE A 85 26.86 2.94 -11.85
C ILE A 85 27.51 3.80 -12.93
N ALA A 86 26.93 4.97 -13.28
CA ALA A 86 27.51 5.88 -14.26
C ALA A 86 28.90 6.37 -13.82
N LYS A 87 29.07 6.78 -12.55
CA LYS A 87 30.39 7.13 -11.98
C LYS A 87 31.38 5.98 -12.08
N LYS A 88 31.01 4.78 -11.63
CA LYS A 88 31.86 3.56 -11.72
C LYS A 88 32.24 3.23 -13.16
N VAL A 89 31.34 3.43 -14.12
CA VAL A 89 31.59 3.18 -15.56
C VAL A 89 32.53 4.23 -16.15
N THR A 90 32.42 5.51 -15.76
CA THR A 90 33.38 6.55 -16.14
C THR A 90 34.75 6.27 -15.52
N GLU A 91 34.83 6.02 -14.21
CA GLU A 91 36.08 5.66 -13.50
C GLU A 91 36.74 4.43 -14.14
N LEU A 92 35.95 3.42 -14.53
CA LEU A 92 36.43 2.23 -15.23
C LEU A 92 36.93 2.53 -16.64
N HIS A 93 36.28 3.43 -17.38
CA HIS A 93 36.71 3.82 -18.73
C HIS A 93 38.02 4.61 -18.69
N ASP A 94 38.10 5.62 -17.82
CA ASP A 94 39.31 6.44 -17.64
C ASP A 94 40.50 5.53 -17.25
N LEU A 95 40.28 4.59 -16.33
CA LEU A 95 41.27 3.59 -15.91
C LEU A 95 41.68 2.62 -17.03
N GLN A 96 40.76 2.27 -17.94
CA GLN A 96 41.05 1.43 -19.10
C GLN A 96 41.83 2.18 -20.18
N ASP A 97 41.64 3.50 -20.30
CA ASP A 97 42.44 4.37 -21.18
C ASP A 97 43.85 4.62 -20.62
N ASP A 98 44.00 4.72 -19.30
CA ASP A 98 45.30 4.95 -18.62
C ASP A 98 46.17 3.67 -18.52
N LEU A 99 45.56 2.49 -18.40
CA LEU A 99 46.25 1.20 -18.23
C LEU A 99 47.37 0.91 -19.27
N PRO A 100 47.17 1.15 -20.59
CA PRO A 100 48.24 1.03 -21.59
C PRO A 100 49.42 1.97 -21.33
N GLY A 101 49.15 3.19 -20.85
CA GLY A 101 50.18 4.16 -20.49
C GLY A 101 50.99 3.73 -19.26
N ALA A 102 50.30 3.21 -18.23
CA ALA A 102 50.95 2.65 -17.05
C ALA A 102 51.81 1.41 -17.37
N GLN A 103 51.34 0.51 -18.25
CA GLN A 103 52.15 -0.61 -18.73
C GLN A 103 53.39 -0.14 -19.48
N GLN A 104 53.26 0.84 -20.39
CA GLN A 104 54.41 1.40 -21.08
C GLN A 104 55.39 2.09 -20.12
N ALA A 105 54.91 2.76 -19.08
CA ALA A 105 55.76 3.38 -18.06
C ALA A 105 56.57 2.34 -17.26
N VAL A 106 56.01 1.16 -16.98
CA VAL A 106 56.74 0.03 -16.40
C VAL A 106 57.82 -0.48 -17.36
N ASP A 107 57.48 -0.70 -18.63
CA ASP A 107 58.41 -1.20 -19.64
C ASP A 107 59.59 -0.21 -19.86
N ASP A 108 59.30 1.09 -19.94
CA ASP A 108 60.29 2.17 -20.05
C ASP A 108 61.19 2.25 -18.79
N ALA A 109 60.65 2.01 -17.60
CA ALA A 109 61.43 1.99 -16.35
C ALA A 109 62.32 0.74 -16.25
N GLU A 110 61.85 -0.44 -16.63
CA GLU A 110 62.67 -1.66 -16.72
C GLU A 110 63.82 -1.51 -17.75
N ALA A 111 63.58 -0.82 -18.86
CA ALA A 111 64.61 -0.48 -19.83
C ALA A 111 65.70 0.42 -19.21
N ARG A 112 65.34 1.41 -18.37
CA ARG A 112 66.32 2.25 -17.64
C ARG A 112 67.14 1.44 -16.65
N VAL A 113 66.52 0.53 -15.90
CA VAL A 113 67.24 -0.39 -14.99
C VAL A 113 68.27 -1.21 -15.75
N THR A 114 67.88 -1.74 -16.91
CA THR A 114 68.77 -2.54 -17.77
C THR A 114 69.95 -1.71 -18.25
N ALA A 115 69.71 -0.48 -18.74
CA ALA A 115 70.77 0.42 -19.19
C ALA A 115 71.74 0.83 -18.06
N ALA A 116 71.23 1.16 -16.87
CA ALA A 116 72.05 1.49 -15.71
C ALA A 116 72.89 0.28 -15.23
N GLN A 117 72.32 -0.93 -15.28
CA GLN A 117 73.03 -2.16 -14.96
C GLN A 117 74.16 -2.45 -15.96
N GLU A 118 73.97 -2.16 -17.25
CA GLU A 118 75.03 -2.24 -18.28
C GLU A 118 76.15 -1.22 -18.04
N GLU A 119 75.81 0.02 -17.64
CA GLU A 119 76.79 1.06 -17.30
C GLU A 119 77.63 0.69 -16.07
N VAL A 120 77.01 0.21 -14.99
CA VAL A 120 77.69 -0.34 -13.80
C VAL A 120 78.64 -1.47 -14.19
N ASN A 121 78.20 -2.41 -15.03
CA ASN A 121 79.04 -3.51 -15.51
C ASN A 121 80.23 -3.02 -16.36
N SER A 122 80.00 -2.03 -17.23
CA SER A 122 81.04 -1.40 -18.05
C SER A 122 82.11 -0.72 -17.20
N LEU A 123 81.69 0.06 -16.19
CA LEU A 123 82.61 0.74 -15.28
C LEU A 123 83.40 -0.24 -14.42
N ASN A 124 82.76 -1.28 -13.88
CA ASN A 124 83.44 -2.34 -13.13
C ASN A 124 84.51 -3.07 -13.99
N ASN A 125 84.22 -3.33 -15.26
CA ASN A 125 85.20 -3.92 -16.18
C ASN A 125 86.39 -2.97 -16.44
N ARG A 126 86.13 -1.66 -16.58
CA ARG A 126 87.19 -0.64 -16.75
C ARG A 126 88.06 -0.49 -15.50
N VAL A 127 87.46 -0.56 -14.30
CA VAL A 127 88.20 -0.59 -13.02
C VAL A 127 89.12 -1.82 -12.99
N ALA A 128 88.59 -3.01 -13.28
CA ALA A 128 89.37 -4.25 -13.28
C ALA A 128 90.52 -4.23 -14.31
N GLU A 129 90.31 -3.64 -15.49
CA GLU A 129 91.37 -3.46 -16.49
C GLU A 129 92.46 -2.49 -15.99
N ALA A 130 92.06 -1.36 -15.39
CA ALA A 130 93.01 -0.38 -14.84
C ALA A 130 93.79 -0.94 -13.64
N GLU A 131 93.16 -1.72 -12.77
CA GLU A 131 93.83 -2.45 -11.67
C GLU A 131 94.82 -3.50 -12.20
N GLY A 132 94.49 -4.19 -13.31
CA GLY A 132 95.43 -5.06 -14.02
C GLY A 132 96.65 -4.30 -14.53
N ARG A 133 96.44 -3.16 -15.21
CA ARG A 133 97.53 -2.28 -15.69
C ARG A 133 98.39 -1.74 -14.55
N LEU A 134 97.80 -1.47 -13.39
CA LEU A 134 98.54 -1.04 -12.19
C LEU A 134 99.46 -2.16 -11.68
N ALA A 135 98.96 -3.39 -11.59
CA ALA A 135 99.75 -4.55 -11.17
C ALA A 135 100.90 -4.86 -12.14
N ASP A 136 100.68 -4.72 -13.46
CA ASP A 136 101.73 -4.88 -14.46
C ASP A 136 102.86 -3.84 -14.28
N ILE A 137 102.50 -2.57 -14.04
CA ILE A 137 103.50 -1.49 -13.79
C ILE A 137 104.25 -1.72 -12.48
N GLN A 138 103.57 -2.19 -11.43
CA GLN A 138 104.22 -2.52 -10.15
C GLN A 138 105.23 -3.65 -10.32
N ALA A 139 104.89 -4.72 -11.07
CA ALA A 139 105.82 -5.80 -11.39
C ALA A 139 107.00 -5.35 -12.27
N GLU A 140 106.77 -4.41 -13.21
CA GLU A 140 107.84 -3.80 -14.02
C GLU A 140 108.83 -3.01 -13.13
N ILE A 141 108.33 -2.22 -12.18
CA ILE A 141 109.15 -1.49 -11.20
C ILE A 141 109.90 -2.46 -10.27
N GLU A 142 109.24 -3.46 -9.68
CA GLU A 142 109.89 -4.45 -8.80
C GLU A 142 110.99 -5.25 -9.51
N SER A 143 110.84 -5.51 -10.81
CA SER A 143 111.87 -6.16 -11.63
C SER A 143 113.04 -5.22 -11.93
N SER A 144 112.76 -3.95 -12.23
CA SER A 144 113.79 -2.94 -12.52
C SER A 144 114.62 -2.61 -11.27
N GLU A 145 113.97 -2.49 -10.11
CA GLU A 145 114.65 -2.28 -8.81
C GLU A 145 115.59 -3.45 -8.46
N GLN A 146 115.23 -4.70 -8.79
CA GLN A 146 116.12 -5.86 -8.64
C GLN A 146 117.32 -5.84 -9.60
N GLU A 147 117.14 -5.39 -10.84
CA GLU A 147 118.26 -5.24 -11.79
C GLU A 147 119.20 -4.11 -11.35
N LEU A 148 118.67 -3.01 -10.82
CA LEU A 148 119.44 -1.90 -10.24
C LEU A 148 120.25 -2.32 -9.02
N ASP A 149 119.65 -3.06 -8.07
CA ASP A 149 120.35 -3.60 -6.90
C ASP A 149 121.54 -4.49 -7.32
N MET A 150 121.36 -5.34 -8.34
CA MET A 150 122.44 -6.16 -8.91
C MET A 150 123.53 -5.31 -9.58
N ALA A 151 123.17 -4.30 -10.35
CA ALA A 151 124.11 -3.41 -11.02
C ALA A 151 124.90 -2.56 -10.01
N GLU A 152 124.27 -2.08 -8.94
CA GLU A 152 124.95 -1.40 -7.83
C GLU A 152 125.91 -2.34 -7.10
N GLU A 153 125.56 -3.62 -6.89
CA GLU A 153 126.48 -4.60 -6.31
C GLU A 153 127.71 -4.83 -7.22
N GLU A 154 127.51 -5.04 -8.53
CA GLU A 154 128.62 -5.23 -9.48
C GLU A 154 129.55 -4.00 -9.54
N VAL A 155 128.98 -2.80 -9.66
CA VAL A 155 129.75 -1.54 -9.65
C VAL A 155 130.46 -1.36 -8.30
N GLY A 156 129.82 -1.72 -7.19
CA GLY A 156 130.40 -1.71 -5.85
C GLY A 156 131.58 -2.69 -5.71
N GLN A 157 131.48 -3.89 -6.27
CA GLN A 157 132.56 -4.87 -6.32
C GLN A 157 133.75 -4.36 -7.16
N ILE A 158 133.48 -3.78 -8.35
CA ILE A 158 134.51 -3.16 -9.20
C ILE A 158 135.21 -2.02 -8.47
N ALA A 159 134.46 -1.12 -7.82
CA ALA A 159 135.00 -0.01 -7.05
C ALA A 159 135.82 -0.48 -5.83
N ALA A 160 135.35 -1.50 -5.12
CA ALA A 160 136.06 -2.08 -3.99
C ALA A 160 137.36 -2.78 -4.41
N GLU A 161 137.37 -3.46 -5.57
CA GLU A 161 138.56 -4.11 -6.10
C GLU A 161 139.58 -3.09 -6.64
N ALA A 162 139.11 -2.04 -7.34
CA ALA A 162 139.94 -0.90 -7.73
C ALA A 162 140.56 -0.17 -6.52
N TYR A 163 139.83 -0.09 -5.40
CA TYR A 163 140.35 0.47 -4.14
C TYR A 163 141.42 -0.43 -3.49
N LYS A 164 141.17 -1.75 -3.41
CA LYS A 164 142.14 -2.73 -2.86
C LYS A 164 143.43 -2.83 -3.68
N THR A 165 143.34 -2.63 -5.00
CA THR A 165 144.49 -2.63 -5.92
C THR A 165 145.26 -1.31 -5.96
N GLY A 166 144.97 -0.36 -5.05
CA GLY A 166 145.76 0.87 -4.86
C GLY A 166 145.10 2.15 -5.39
N GLY A 167 143.89 2.06 -5.93
CA GLY A 167 143.18 3.19 -6.54
C GLY A 167 143.74 3.56 -7.92
N THR A 168 143.10 4.53 -8.58
CA THR A 168 143.37 4.94 -9.96
C THR A 168 144.77 5.53 -10.25
N ASN A 169 145.65 5.56 -9.24
CA ASN A 169 147.06 5.93 -9.39
C ASN A 169 148.00 4.73 -9.58
N ASP A 170 147.56 3.48 -9.37
CA ASP A 170 148.45 2.31 -9.52
C ASP A 170 148.79 1.97 -10.98
N LEU A 171 148.14 2.62 -11.97
CA LEU A 171 148.57 2.56 -13.37
C LEU A 171 150.05 3.00 -13.52
N ALA A 172 150.57 3.86 -12.64
CA ALA A 172 151.98 4.27 -12.64
C ALA A 172 152.94 3.27 -11.95
N PHE A 173 152.43 2.35 -11.12
CA PHE A 173 153.22 1.39 -10.35
C PHE A 173 153.16 -0.02 -10.98
N LEU A 174 151.98 -0.43 -11.47
CA LEU A 174 151.80 -1.56 -12.37
C LEU A 174 152.62 -1.39 -13.67
N LEU A 175 152.91 -0.14 -14.08
CA LEU A 175 153.86 0.20 -15.16
C LEU A 175 155.35 0.11 -14.75
N GLY A 176 155.70 -0.79 -13.84
CA GLY A 176 157.02 -1.43 -13.79
C GLY A 176 157.32 -2.31 -15.02
N VAL A 177 156.88 -1.89 -16.21
CA VAL A 177 156.80 -2.67 -17.45
C VAL A 177 157.93 -2.27 -18.40
N SER A 178 158.77 -3.24 -18.73
CA SER A 178 159.78 -3.12 -19.78
C SER A 178 159.15 -3.16 -21.18
N ASP A 179 158.91 -1.99 -21.76
CA ASP A 179 158.78 -1.63 -23.19
C ASP A 179 157.81 -2.38 -24.14
N SER A 180 157.32 -3.58 -23.84
CA SER A 180 156.64 -4.45 -24.85
C SER A 180 155.16 -4.79 -24.60
N SER A 181 154.58 -4.47 -23.44
CA SER A 181 153.16 -4.77 -23.12
C SER A 181 152.29 -3.56 -22.74
N LEU A 182 152.82 -2.33 -22.85
CA LEU A 182 152.06 -1.10 -22.63
C LEU A 182 150.76 -1.00 -23.49
N PRO A 183 150.75 -1.38 -24.79
CA PRO A 183 149.52 -1.36 -25.59
C PRO A 183 148.44 -2.34 -25.07
N GLU A 184 148.86 -3.49 -24.54
CA GLU A 184 147.98 -4.52 -23.96
C GLU A 184 147.28 -3.98 -22.71
N ALA A 185 148.06 -3.37 -21.80
CA ALA A 185 147.56 -2.78 -20.56
C ALA A 185 146.63 -1.58 -20.81
N MET A 186 146.97 -0.71 -21.77
CA MET A 186 146.07 0.37 -22.21
C MET A 186 144.77 -0.17 -22.84
N GLY A 187 144.85 -1.26 -23.61
CA GLY A 187 143.68 -1.94 -24.17
C GLY A 187 142.75 -2.49 -23.09
N MET A 188 143.30 -3.15 -22.06
CA MET A 188 142.54 -3.63 -20.91
C MET A 188 141.91 -2.48 -20.09
N ALA A 189 142.64 -1.40 -19.84
CA ALA A 189 142.09 -0.22 -19.16
C ALA A 189 140.96 0.45 -19.96
N GLN A 190 141.10 0.58 -21.28
CA GLN A 190 140.03 1.07 -22.16
C GLN A 190 138.85 0.09 -22.27
N GLN A 191 139.05 -1.21 -22.07
CA GLN A 191 137.97 -2.19 -22.01
C GLN A 191 137.20 -2.05 -20.70
N ALA A 192 137.89 -1.92 -19.56
CA ALA A 192 137.29 -1.73 -18.24
C ALA A 192 136.52 -0.41 -18.13
N LEU A 193 137.08 0.70 -18.61
CA LEU A 193 136.38 2.00 -18.66
C LEU A 193 135.13 1.93 -19.55
N ARG A 194 135.17 1.26 -20.71
CA ARG A 194 133.97 1.07 -21.54
C ARG A 194 132.90 0.23 -20.85
N ILE A 195 133.27 -0.82 -20.11
CA ILE A 195 132.33 -1.61 -19.31
C ILE A 195 131.70 -0.75 -18.22
N GLN A 196 132.48 0.07 -17.53
CA GLN A 196 132.00 1.01 -16.51
C GLN A 196 131.07 2.09 -17.11
N ASP A 197 131.45 2.70 -18.25
CA ASP A 197 130.63 3.70 -18.94
C ASP A 197 129.30 3.10 -19.43
N THR A 198 129.31 1.84 -19.91
CA THR A 198 128.08 1.11 -20.27
C THR A 198 127.21 0.84 -19.04
N GLN A 199 127.75 0.30 -17.95
CA GLN A 199 126.98 0.05 -16.73
C GLN A 199 126.39 1.33 -16.12
N ILE A 200 127.14 2.44 -16.12
CA ILE A 200 126.62 3.74 -15.66
C ILE A 200 125.52 4.27 -16.58
N ALA A 201 125.64 4.05 -17.90
CA ALA A 201 124.59 4.42 -18.85
C ALA A 201 123.33 3.56 -18.67
N ASP A 202 123.49 2.26 -18.44
CA ASP A 202 122.39 1.31 -18.21
C ASP A 202 121.63 1.65 -16.91
N VAL A 203 122.34 1.86 -15.79
CA VAL A 203 121.75 2.33 -14.51
C VAL A 203 121.06 3.70 -14.68
N SER A 204 121.67 4.63 -15.42
CA SER A 204 121.04 5.93 -15.70
C SER A 204 119.80 5.81 -16.59
N GLN A 205 119.73 4.78 -17.45
CA GLN A 205 118.58 4.50 -18.30
C GLN A 205 117.46 3.83 -17.51
N GLN A 206 117.76 2.80 -16.70
CA GLN A 206 116.83 2.13 -15.80
C GLN A 206 116.19 3.13 -14.82
N ASN A 207 116.98 3.98 -14.15
CA ASN A 207 116.44 5.02 -13.26
C ASN A 207 115.52 6.02 -14.00
N ALA A 208 115.82 6.35 -15.26
CA ALA A 208 114.93 7.17 -16.08
C ALA A 208 113.63 6.44 -16.48
N GLN A 209 113.67 5.12 -16.67
CA GLN A 209 112.50 4.27 -16.89
C GLN A 209 111.66 4.16 -15.61
N ASP A 210 112.27 3.94 -14.44
CA ASP A 210 111.58 3.86 -13.15
C ASP A 210 110.82 5.14 -12.79
N VAL A 211 111.45 6.29 -13.00
CA VAL A 211 110.78 7.59 -12.81
C VAL A 211 109.58 7.74 -13.76
N ASN A 212 109.67 7.20 -14.99
CA ASN A 212 108.55 7.20 -15.93
C ASN A 212 107.44 6.22 -15.49
N SER A 213 107.79 5.00 -15.08
CA SER A 213 106.87 3.98 -14.60
C SER A 213 106.17 4.41 -13.32
N LYS A 214 106.86 5.06 -12.38
CA LYS A 214 106.26 5.65 -11.16
C LYS A 214 105.28 6.78 -11.50
N ALA A 215 105.61 7.67 -12.45
CA ALA A 215 104.67 8.68 -12.94
C ALA A 215 103.45 8.08 -13.67
N ARG A 216 103.64 6.98 -14.41
CA ARG A 216 102.55 6.22 -15.05
C ARG A 216 101.68 5.50 -14.00
N MET A 217 102.27 4.97 -12.94
CA MET A 217 101.59 4.34 -11.81
C MET A 217 100.66 5.35 -11.12
N GLU A 218 101.17 6.54 -10.74
CA GLU A 218 100.36 7.61 -10.14
C GLU A 218 99.17 8.04 -11.05
N ALA A 219 99.38 8.07 -12.36
CA ALA A 219 98.33 8.38 -13.33
C ALA A 219 97.24 7.28 -13.39
N VAL A 220 97.63 6.00 -13.36
CA VAL A 220 96.68 4.87 -13.32
C VAL A 220 95.96 4.79 -11.96
N GLU A 221 96.63 5.09 -10.85
CA GLU A 221 95.96 5.19 -9.53
C GLU A 221 94.93 6.33 -9.48
N ALA A 222 95.18 7.44 -10.19
CA ALA A 222 94.21 8.52 -10.34
C ALA A 222 93.04 8.08 -11.24
N GLU A 223 93.31 7.37 -12.35
CA GLU A 223 92.28 6.77 -13.21
C GLU A 223 91.39 5.78 -12.44
N ILE A 224 91.96 4.89 -11.63
CA ILE A 224 91.21 3.92 -10.82
C ILE A 224 90.31 4.64 -9.79
N ARG A 225 90.79 5.71 -9.15
CA ARG A 225 89.98 6.51 -8.20
C ARG A 225 88.80 7.17 -8.90
N GLU A 226 89.00 7.75 -10.07
CA GLU A 226 87.95 8.36 -10.89
C GLU A 226 86.93 7.30 -11.35
N LEU A 227 87.40 6.17 -11.90
CA LEU A 227 86.53 5.08 -12.35
C LEU A 227 85.71 4.46 -11.21
N LYS A 228 86.27 4.37 -10.00
CA LYS A 228 85.54 3.92 -8.80
C LYS A 228 84.48 4.92 -8.36
N SER A 229 84.75 6.22 -8.40
CA SER A 229 83.73 7.25 -8.15
C SER A 229 82.59 7.15 -9.17
N GLN A 230 82.92 7.03 -10.46
CA GLN A 230 81.92 6.83 -11.52
C GLN A 230 81.09 5.55 -11.32
N ALA A 231 81.72 4.45 -10.87
CA ALA A 231 81.02 3.20 -10.58
C ALA A 231 80.08 3.31 -9.36
N GLU A 232 80.46 4.07 -8.33
CA GLU A 232 79.59 4.37 -7.18
C GLU A 232 78.40 5.24 -7.58
N ASP A 233 78.61 6.27 -8.40
CA ASP A 233 77.54 7.12 -8.95
C ASP A 233 76.58 6.32 -9.86
N ALA A 234 77.12 5.46 -10.74
CA ALA A 234 76.32 4.58 -11.59
C ALA A 234 75.51 3.55 -10.77
N LEU A 235 76.07 3.03 -9.68
CA LEU A 235 75.37 2.14 -8.75
C LEU A 235 74.24 2.86 -7.99
N ALA A 236 74.42 4.14 -7.67
CA ALA A 236 73.35 4.96 -7.12
C ALA A 236 72.22 5.21 -8.14
N ALA A 237 72.58 5.42 -9.42
CA ALA A 237 71.63 5.56 -10.52
C ALA A 237 70.85 4.26 -10.81
N GLU A 238 71.51 3.09 -10.79
CA GLU A 238 70.87 1.77 -10.93
C GLU A 238 69.81 1.54 -9.85
N ARG A 239 70.13 1.86 -8.59
CA ARG A 239 69.18 1.79 -7.48
C ARG A 239 67.99 2.73 -7.67
N SER A 240 68.24 3.98 -8.06
CA SER A 240 67.16 4.96 -8.32
C SER A 240 66.23 4.49 -9.44
N ALA A 241 66.78 4.01 -10.57
CA ALA A 241 66.00 3.47 -11.68
C ALA A 241 65.19 2.23 -11.25
N ARG A 242 65.74 1.39 -10.37
CA ARG A 242 65.05 0.21 -9.84
C ARG A 242 63.91 0.57 -8.90
N ASP A 243 64.09 1.59 -8.06
CA ASP A 243 63.03 2.10 -7.19
C ASP A 243 61.92 2.78 -8.02
N GLU A 244 62.25 3.52 -9.07
CA GLU A 244 61.29 4.03 -10.08
C GLU A 244 60.49 2.89 -10.73
N ALA A 245 61.16 1.82 -11.19
CA ALA A 245 60.52 0.67 -11.82
C ALA A 245 59.61 -0.13 -10.85
N ASN A 246 59.97 -0.20 -9.56
CA ASN A 246 59.11 -0.80 -8.55
C ASN A 246 57.87 0.07 -8.29
N ALA A 247 58.02 1.39 -8.18
CA ALA A 247 56.91 2.31 -7.98
C ALA A 247 55.89 2.26 -9.15
N ALA A 248 56.38 2.26 -10.39
CA ALA A 248 55.52 2.11 -11.58
C ALA A 248 54.74 0.78 -11.58
N LYS A 249 55.35 -0.31 -11.09
CA LYS A 249 54.67 -1.62 -10.93
C LYS A 249 53.63 -1.61 -9.83
N GLU A 250 53.89 -0.95 -8.70
CA GLU A 250 52.91 -0.78 -7.62
C GLU A 250 51.69 0.03 -8.10
N GLU A 251 51.92 1.10 -8.86
CA GLU A 251 50.88 1.90 -9.50
C GLU A 251 50.04 1.06 -10.49
N LEU A 252 50.68 0.34 -11.41
CA LEU A 252 50.00 -0.56 -12.37
C LEU A 252 49.19 -1.65 -11.66
N ASN A 253 49.73 -2.28 -10.61
CA ASN A 253 49.00 -3.27 -9.83
C ASN A 253 47.78 -2.66 -9.11
N GLY A 254 47.91 -1.44 -8.57
CA GLY A 254 46.79 -0.71 -7.96
C GLY A 254 45.70 -0.33 -8.97
N MET A 255 46.08 -0.02 -10.21
CA MET A 255 45.14 0.19 -11.31
C MET A 255 44.40 -1.12 -11.65
N ILE A 256 45.10 -2.25 -11.74
CA ILE A 256 44.49 -3.57 -12.01
C ILE A 256 43.51 -3.97 -10.89
N GLU A 257 43.90 -3.86 -9.62
CA GLU A 257 43.01 -4.17 -8.48
C GLU A 257 41.76 -3.26 -8.47
N THR A 258 41.92 -1.98 -8.82
CA THR A 258 40.81 -1.03 -8.97
C THR A 258 39.87 -1.43 -10.10
N ASN A 259 40.41 -1.83 -11.26
CA ASN A 259 39.65 -2.30 -12.43
C ASN A 259 38.83 -3.57 -12.10
N GLU A 260 39.44 -4.56 -11.44
CA GLU A 260 38.75 -5.77 -10.98
C GLU A 260 37.64 -5.45 -9.97
N ARG A 261 37.92 -4.58 -8.98
CA ARG A 261 36.95 -4.14 -7.97
C ARG A 261 35.75 -3.42 -8.59
N LEU A 262 35.98 -2.51 -9.55
CA LEU A 262 34.91 -1.79 -10.25
C LEU A 262 34.07 -2.74 -11.10
N THR A 263 34.72 -3.62 -11.87
CA THR A 263 34.06 -4.63 -12.73
C THR A 263 33.18 -5.56 -11.90
N ALA A 264 33.71 -6.16 -10.83
CA ALA A 264 32.94 -7.04 -9.95
C ALA A 264 31.79 -6.32 -9.21
N GLY A 265 31.94 -5.01 -8.94
CA GLY A 265 30.86 -4.17 -8.42
C GLY A 265 29.72 -4.02 -9.43
N LEU A 266 30.04 -3.67 -10.68
CA LEU A 266 29.08 -3.49 -11.77
C LEU A 266 28.33 -4.79 -12.10
N GLU A 267 29.03 -5.93 -12.17
CA GLU A 267 28.42 -7.25 -12.37
C GLU A 267 27.46 -7.63 -11.24
N LYS A 268 27.74 -7.22 -10.00
CA LYS A 268 26.92 -7.52 -8.82
C LYS A 268 25.69 -6.61 -8.71
N ASP A 269 25.79 -5.37 -9.17
CA ASP A 269 24.72 -4.37 -9.00
C ASP A 269 23.64 -4.50 -10.10
N ARG A 270 24.03 -4.79 -11.35
CA ARG A 270 23.10 -4.98 -12.48
C ARG A 270 21.96 -6.01 -12.25
N PRO A 271 22.21 -7.28 -11.86
CA PRO A 271 21.15 -8.28 -11.74
C PRO A 271 20.21 -8.01 -10.55
N LYS A 272 20.63 -7.23 -9.55
CA LYS A 272 19.74 -6.83 -8.43
C LYS A 272 18.66 -5.86 -8.91
N ILE A 273 19.03 -4.91 -9.77
CA ILE A 273 18.11 -3.97 -10.41
C ILE A 273 17.07 -4.74 -11.21
N GLU A 274 17.54 -5.59 -12.12
CA GLU A 274 16.69 -6.40 -13.00
C GLU A 274 15.74 -7.31 -12.17
N SER A 275 16.25 -7.96 -11.11
CA SER A 275 15.46 -8.82 -10.22
C SER A 275 14.42 -8.05 -9.38
N ALA A 276 14.76 -6.88 -8.82
CA ALA A 276 13.86 -6.11 -7.97
C ALA A 276 12.71 -5.48 -8.77
N ILE A 277 13.00 -5.02 -9.99
CA ILE A 277 11.97 -4.53 -10.92
C ILE A 277 11.01 -5.66 -11.30
N GLU A 278 11.54 -6.84 -11.67
CA GLU A 278 10.70 -7.96 -12.10
C GLU A 278 9.85 -8.53 -10.95
N GLU A 279 10.39 -8.59 -9.71
CA GLU A 279 9.64 -9.02 -8.53
C GLU A 279 8.50 -8.05 -8.17
N ASN A 280 8.77 -6.74 -8.14
CA ASN A 280 7.72 -5.73 -7.91
C ASN A 280 6.66 -5.75 -9.02
N ARG A 281 7.08 -5.91 -10.28
CA ARG A 281 6.17 -6.02 -11.44
C ARG A 281 5.27 -7.25 -11.36
N ALA A 282 5.85 -8.43 -11.11
CA ALA A 282 5.09 -9.67 -10.96
C ALA A 282 4.10 -9.62 -9.78
N ALA A 283 4.50 -8.96 -8.67
CA ALA A 283 3.62 -8.72 -7.53
C ALA A 283 2.45 -7.78 -7.90
N ALA A 284 2.72 -6.68 -8.61
CA ALA A 284 1.71 -5.74 -9.07
C ALA A 284 0.72 -6.39 -10.06
N ASP A 285 1.22 -7.15 -11.04
CA ASP A 285 0.38 -7.86 -12.01
C ASP A 285 -0.52 -8.90 -11.31
N SER A 286 0.00 -9.66 -10.34
CA SER A 286 -0.81 -10.62 -9.55
C SER A 286 -1.86 -9.94 -8.66
N VAL A 287 -1.61 -8.72 -8.16
CA VAL A 287 -2.62 -7.95 -7.40
C VAL A 287 -3.69 -7.39 -8.33
N ASN A 288 -3.29 -6.86 -9.49
CA ASN A 288 -4.23 -6.37 -10.51
C ASN A 288 -5.18 -7.49 -11.01
N GLU A 289 -4.65 -8.69 -11.27
CA GLU A 289 -5.45 -9.86 -11.65
C GLU A 289 -6.49 -10.21 -10.58
N LYS A 290 -6.09 -10.25 -9.30
CA LYS A 290 -7.00 -10.51 -8.17
C LYS A 290 -8.07 -9.42 -8.01
N ILE A 291 -7.72 -8.15 -8.24
CA ILE A 291 -8.71 -7.06 -8.21
C ILE A 291 -9.76 -7.27 -9.31
N LEU A 292 -9.35 -7.66 -10.52
CA LEU A 292 -10.29 -7.96 -11.62
C LEU A 292 -11.20 -9.14 -11.29
N GLU A 293 -10.66 -10.24 -10.76
CA GLU A 293 -11.47 -11.40 -10.32
C GLU A 293 -12.50 -11.04 -9.24
N GLN A 294 -12.09 -10.26 -8.23
CA GLN A 294 -13.00 -9.86 -7.14
C GLN A 294 -14.05 -8.85 -7.63
N GLN A 295 -13.68 -7.93 -8.53
CA GLN A 295 -14.62 -6.98 -9.13
C GLN A 295 -15.68 -7.70 -9.98
N GLU A 296 -15.32 -8.78 -10.69
CA GLU A 296 -16.29 -9.62 -11.39
C GLU A 296 -17.25 -10.31 -10.40
N LYS A 297 -16.74 -10.88 -9.30
CA LYS A 297 -17.58 -11.49 -8.26
C LYS A 297 -18.54 -10.48 -7.62
N VAL A 298 -18.10 -9.26 -7.31
CA VAL A 298 -18.99 -8.19 -6.82
C VAL A 298 -20.10 -7.85 -7.82
N ASN A 299 -19.79 -7.82 -9.13
CA ASN A 299 -20.78 -7.56 -10.17
C ASN A 299 -21.80 -8.71 -10.31
N GLN A 300 -21.32 -9.96 -10.21
CA GLN A 300 -22.18 -11.16 -10.20
C GLN A 300 -23.09 -11.15 -8.96
N GLN A 301 -22.52 -10.95 -7.77
CA GLN A 301 -23.23 -10.89 -6.49
C GLN A 301 -24.27 -9.76 -6.45
N SER A 302 -23.93 -8.57 -6.97
CA SER A 302 -24.87 -7.45 -7.07
C SER A 302 -26.02 -7.72 -8.06
N SER A 303 -25.80 -8.57 -9.06
CA SER A 303 -26.86 -9.01 -9.99
C SER A 303 -27.77 -10.04 -9.32
N GLU A 304 -27.21 -10.99 -8.56
CA GLU A 304 -27.95 -11.98 -7.79
C GLU A 304 -28.83 -11.33 -6.70
N ILE A 305 -28.27 -10.39 -5.93
CA ILE A 305 -29.02 -9.55 -4.97
C ILE A 305 -30.20 -8.86 -5.68
N SER A 306 -30.00 -8.28 -6.86
CA SER A 306 -31.07 -7.60 -7.60
C SER A 306 -32.19 -8.55 -8.04
N SER A 307 -31.88 -9.78 -8.45
CA SER A 307 -32.90 -10.81 -8.70
C SER A 307 -33.62 -11.25 -7.42
N LEU A 308 -32.90 -11.49 -6.32
CA LEU A 308 -33.48 -11.88 -5.04
C LEU A 308 -34.39 -10.80 -4.46
N GLU A 309 -34.02 -9.51 -4.56
CA GLU A 309 -34.88 -8.39 -4.15
C GLU A 309 -36.17 -8.34 -4.97
N LYS A 310 -36.09 -8.62 -6.28
CA LYS A 310 -37.28 -8.70 -7.14
C LYS A 310 -38.18 -9.87 -6.75
N GLU A 311 -37.62 -11.07 -6.59
CA GLU A 311 -38.40 -12.27 -6.19
C GLU A 311 -38.99 -12.13 -4.78
N HIS A 312 -38.25 -11.53 -3.85
CA HIS A 312 -38.72 -11.20 -2.51
C HIS A 312 -39.91 -10.23 -2.57
N ASN A 313 -39.80 -9.14 -3.34
CA ASN A 313 -40.89 -8.17 -3.50
C ASN A 313 -42.14 -8.78 -4.16
N GLU A 314 -41.95 -9.65 -5.15
CA GLU A 314 -43.05 -10.43 -5.76
C GLU A 314 -43.68 -11.41 -4.75
N ALA A 315 -42.88 -12.07 -3.91
CA ALA A 315 -43.37 -12.96 -2.85
C ALA A 315 -44.13 -12.23 -1.75
N VAL A 316 -43.65 -11.06 -1.31
CA VAL A 316 -44.35 -10.18 -0.35
C VAL A 316 -45.68 -9.71 -0.94
N ALA A 317 -45.70 -9.27 -2.21
CA ALA A 317 -46.93 -8.85 -2.88
C ALA A 317 -47.95 -10.00 -3.03
N GLU A 318 -47.49 -11.22 -3.36
CA GLU A 318 -48.34 -12.41 -3.43
C GLU A 318 -48.89 -12.80 -2.05
N ALA A 319 -48.07 -12.77 -1.00
CA ALA A 319 -48.48 -13.04 0.38
C ALA A 319 -49.49 -12.01 0.89
N GLU A 320 -49.27 -10.71 0.62
CA GLU A 320 -50.25 -9.66 0.92
C GLU A 320 -51.57 -9.85 0.18
N ALA A 321 -51.54 -10.17 -1.11
CA ALA A 321 -52.74 -10.39 -1.91
C ALA A 321 -53.54 -11.60 -1.38
N LYS A 322 -52.85 -12.70 -1.03
CA LYS A 322 -53.45 -13.87 -0.38
C LYS A 322 -54.04 -13.53 0.99
N ARG A 323 -53.35 -12.75 1.81
CA ARG A 323 -53.85 -12.27 3.11
C ARG A 323 -55.12 -11.42 2.94
N LYS A 324 -55.10 -10.42 2.06
CA LYS A 324 -56.27 -9.57 1.75
C LYS A 324 -57.45 -10.38 1.22
N ALA A 325 -57.19 -11.37 0.36
CA ALA A 325 -58.24 -12.27 -0.14
C ALA A 325 -58.82 -13.18 0.96
N ALA A 326 -58.00 -13.66 1.90
CA ALA A 326 -58.44 -14.43 3.05
C ALA A 326 -59.28 -13.58 4.02
N GLU A 327 -58.83 -12.36 4.35
CA GLU A 327 -59.57 -11.38 5.15
C GLU A 327 -60.93 -11.04 4.51
N GLU A 328 -60.98 -10.88 3.17
CA GLU A 328 -62.23 -10.60 2.46
C GLU A 328 -63.16 -11.83 2.40
N ALA A 329 -62.62 -13.04 2.22
CA ALA A 329 -63.38 -14.29 2.25
C ALA A 329 -63.98 -14.53 3.65
N GLU A 330 -63.21 -14.27 4.72
CA GLU A 330 -63.67 -14.37 6.10
C GLU A 330 -64.77 -13.33 6.41
N ARG A 331 -64.62 -12.09 5.91
CA ARG A 331 -65.69 -11.07 5.97
C ARG A 331 -66.96 -11.54 5.25
N LYS A 332 -66.84 -12.06 4.02
CA LYS A 332 -68.00 -12.59 3.26
C LYS A 332 -68.65 -13.78 3.95
N ALA A 333 -67.88 -14.65 4.61
CA ALA A 333 -68.40 -15.75 5.41
C ALA A 333 -69.20 -15.24 6.63
N ARG A 334 -68.65 -14.29 7.39
CA ARG A 334 -69.36 -13.62 8.50
C ARG A 334 -70.65 -12.93 8.04
N GLU A 335 -70.62 -12.20 6.92
CA GLU A 335 -71.81 -11.56 6.35
C GLU A 335 -72.89 -12.56 5.90
N ALA A 336 -72.48 -13.72 5.37
CA ALA A 336 -73.39 -14.80 4.99
C ALA A 336 -74.01 -15.50 6.21
N GLU A 337 -73.22 -15.75 7.25
CA GLU A 337 -73.68 -16.30 8.53
C GLU A 337 -74.67 -15.35 9.23
N GLU A 338 -74.35 -14.05 9.30
CA GLU A 338 -75.26 -13.02 9.79
C GLU A 338 -76.57 -12.97 8.98
N ARG A 339 -76.49 -13.06 7.64
CA ARG A 339 -77.69 -13.08 6.80
C ARG A 339 -78.55 -14.31 7.08
N ALA A 340 -77.96 -15.50 7.14
CA ALA A 340 -78.67 -16.74 7.47
C ALA A 340 -79.31 -16.68 8.87
N ALA A 341 -78.63 -16.10 9.86
CA ALA A 341 -79.16 -15.87 11.20
C ALA A 341 -80.35 -14.88 11.19
N ARG A 342 -80.25 -13.77 10.45
CA ARG A 342 -81.35 -12.80 10.28
C ARG A 342 -82.55 -13.38 9.54
N GLU A 343 -82.33 -14.19 8.52
CA GLU A 343 -83.40 -14.90 7.79
C GLU A 343 -84.11 -15.92 8.70
N SER A 344 -83.35 -16.73 9.45
CA SER A 344 -83.90 -17.64 10.46
C SER A 344 -84.70 -16.91 11.55
N ALA A 345 -84.19 -15.79 12.07
CA ALA A 345 -84.89 -14.96 13.04
C ALA A 345 -86.19 -14.34 12.46
N THR A 346 -86.14 -13.87 11.21
CA THR A 346 -87.31 -13.33 10.50
C THR A 346 -88.36 -14.40 10.25
N GLN A 347 -87.95 -15.64 9.95
CA GLN A 347 -88.86 -16.76 9.79
C GLN A 347 -89.54 -17.13 11.13
N LYS A 348 -88.78 -17.24 12.23
CA LYS A 348 -89.35 -17.43 13.58
C LYS A 348 -90.33 -16.32 13.96
N GLN A 349 -90.01 -15.06 13.62
CA GLN A 349 -90.94 -13.93 13.84
C GLN A 349 -92.21 -14.04 13.00
N LYS A 350 -92.11 -14.44 11.72
CA LYS A 350 -93.29 -14.69 10.86
C LYS A 350 -94.16 -15.81 11.40
N GLU A 351 -93.57 -16.90 11.89
CA GLU A 351 -94.28 -18.03 12.51
C GLU A 351 -94.93 -17.62 13.84
N SER A 352 -94.28 -16.79 14.66
CA SER A 352 -94.93 -16.22 15.86
C SER A 352 -96.03 -15.22 15.52
N ALA A 353 -95.87 -14.44 14.44
CA ALA A 353 -96.86 -13.47 14.01
C ALA A 353 -98.08 -14.12 13.35
N THR A 354 -97.93 -15.24 12.62
CA THR A 354 -99.09 -16.01 12.13
C THR A 354 -99.82 -16.70 13.28
N LYS A 355 -99.11 -17.18 14.30
CA LYS A 355 -99.72 -17.70 15.54
C LYS A 355 -100.53 -16.61 16.26
N ALA A 356 -99.92 -15.46 16.57
CA ALA A 356 -100.60 -14.32 17.19
C ALA A 356 -101.79 -13.81 16.35
N ARG A 357 -101.67 -13.81 15.02
CA ARG A 357 -102.76 -13.44 14.09
C ARG A 357 -103.87 -14.49 13.99
N SER A 358 -103.61 -15.75 14.34
CA SER A 358 -104.65 -16.77 14.47
C SER A 358 -105.39 -16.65 15.81
N GLU A 359 -104.68 -16.31 16.89
CA GLU A 359 -105.25 -16.08 18.22
C GLU A 359 -106.11 -14.79 18.23
N ALA A 360 -105.62 -13.71 17.61
CA ALA A 360 -106.33 -12.43 17.44
C ALA A 360 -107.51 -12.47 16.44
N LYS A 361 -107.79 -13.60 15.77
CA LYS A 361 -108.94 -13.74 14.85
C LYS A 361 -110.20 -14.32 15.50
N THR A 362 -110.16 -14.51 16.81
CA THR A 362 -111.22 -15.16 17.61
C THR A 362 -111.94 -14.23 18.59
N ALA A 363 -111.53 -12.96 18.66
CA ALA A 363 -112.10 -11.96 19.56
C ALA A 363 -111.99 -10.56 18.94
N ASP A 364 -112.88 -10.24 18.00
CA ASP A 364 -113.31 -8.85 17.78
C ASP A 364 -114.61 -8.83 16.94
N LYS A 365 -115.74 -8.75 17.65
CA LYS A 365 -117.05 -8.47 17.07
C LYS A 365 -117.92 -7.80 18.13
N GLU A 366 -118.04 -6.47 18.01
CA GLU A 366 -118.83 -5.58 18.89
C GLU A 366 -118.22 -5.45 20.32
N TYR A 367 -118.18 -4.30 20.99
CA TYR A 367 -118.90 -3.03 20.80
C TYR A 367 -118.11 -1.83 21.39
N GLU A 368 -118.40 -0.62 20.93
CA GLU A 368 -117.88 0.66 21.46
C GLU A 368 -118.47 0.98 22.86
N GLU A 369 -117.63 1.25 23.87
CA GLU A 369 -118.07 2.10 24.99
C GLU A 369 -116.91 2.74 25.81
N GLN A 370 -116.96 4.07 25.91
CA GLN A 370 -116.32 5.03 26.84
C GLN A 370 -114.89 4.78 27.39
N LYS A 371 -113.90 5.61 27.03
CA LYS A 371 -113.57 7.00 27.51
C LYS A 371 -112.94 7.10 28.93
N GLU A 372 -111.79 7.78 28.96
CA GLU A 372 -111.25 8.61 30.08
C GLU A 372 -110.72 7.90 31.35
N ARG A 373 -109.63 8.32 32.03
CA ARG A 373 -108.69 9.49 31.95
C ARG A 373 -107.29 9.04 32.47
N VAL A 374 -106.16 9.50 31.91
CA VAL A 374 -105.34 10.69 32.33
C VAL A 374 -104.95 10.62 33.82
N SER A 375 -103.67 10.62 34.24
CA SER A 375 -102.68 11.71 34.22
C SER A 375 -101.24 11.16 34.46
N GLU A 376 -100.13 11.91 34.64
CA GLU A 376 -99.52 13.13 34.05
C GLU A 376 -98.11 13.27 34.72
N VAL A 377 -97.05 13.84 34.13
CA VAL A 377 -96.58 15.27 34.18
C VAL A 377 -95.31 15.29 33.28
N ALA A 378 -95.29 15.97 32.13
CA ALA A 378 -95.02 17.41 31.89
C ALA A 378 -93.55 17.84 32.15
N ALA A 379 -92.97 18.84 31.46
CA ALA A 379 -93.54 19.82 30.54
C ALA A 379 -92.58 20.21 29.40
N ASP A 380 -93.18 20.54 28.26
CA ASP A 380 -92.96 21.73 27.41
C ASP A 380 -91.66 22.58 27.57
N THR A 381 -90.93 22.77 26.46
CA THR A 381 -90.68 24.09 25.85
C THR A 381 -89.79 23.98 24.60
N GLY A 382 -90.19 24.64 23.50
CA GLY A 382 -89.24 25.11 22.48
C GLY A 382 -89.16 24.37 21.13
N SER A 383 -89.21 25.16 20.05
CA SER A 383 -89.00 24.80 18.64
C SER A 383 -90.07 23.90 17.98
N SER A 384 -90.40 24.21 16.72
CA SER A 384 -91.30 23.43 15.85
C SER A 384 -90.79 22.01 15.52
N TRP A 385 -89.59 21.65 15.97
CA TRP A 385 -88.94 20.35 15.75
C TRP A 385 -88.86 19.50 17.02
N GLY A 386 -89.35 20.01 18.16
CA GLY A 386 -89.37 19.29 19.44
C GLY A 386 -87.97 19.00 19.99
N LEU A 387 -87.02 19.93 19.79
CA LEU A 387 -85.66 19.87 20.33
C LEU A 387 -85.58 20.73 21.61
N VAL A 388 -85.03 20.16 22.70
CA VAL A 388 -84.62 20.91 23.89
C VAL A 388 -83.16 21.35 23.81
N ALA A 389 -82.79 22.42 24.51
CA ALA A 389 -81.40 22.85 24.60
C ALA A 389 -80.52 21.74 25.22
N PRO A 390 -79.38 21.38 24.59
CA PRO A 390 -78.58 20.24 25.03
C PRO A 390 -77.73 20.53 26.28
N ILE A 391 -77.46 21.81 26.56
CA ILE A 391 -76.88 22.26 27.82
C ILE A 391 -77.62 23.50 28.32
N ASN A 392 -77.69 23.68 29.64
CA ASN A 392 -78.19 24.91 30.25
C ASN A 392 -77.05 25.93 30.38
N SER A 393 -76.68 26.56 29.27
CA SER A 393 -75.65 27.61 29.22
C SER A 393 -75.95 28.61 28.11
N TYR A 394 -75.20 29.71 28.08
CA TYR A 394 -75.35 30.75 27.07
C TYR A 394 -74.80 30.30 25.70
N GLN A 395 -75.50 30.70 24.64
CA GLN A 395 -75.05 30.53 23.27
C GLN A 395 -73.86 31.47 23.01
N THR A 396 -72.72 30.93 22.59
CA THR A 396 -71.53 31.70 22.18
C THR A 396 -71.58 32.06 20.69
N SER A 397 -72.22 31.24 19.85
CA SER A 397 -72.45 31.57 18.44
C SER A 397 -73.68 30.87 17.86
N GLY A 398 -74.40 31.56 16.97
CA GLY A 398 -75.59 31.01 16.30
C GLY A 398 -75.29 30.39 14.94
N PHE A 399 -76.31 29.78 14.35
CA PHE A 399 -76.30 29.34 12.95
C PHE A 399 -76.33 30.54 12.00
N GLY A 400 -75.64 30.46 10.86
CA GLY A 400 -75.71 31.44 9.78
C GLY A 400 -74.36 31.93 9.28
N TRP A 401 -74.38 32.89 8.36
CA TRP A 401 -73.16 33.48 7.79
C TRP A 401 -72.45 34.36 8.82
N ARG A 402 -71.16 34.11 9.06
CA ARG A 402 -70.28 34.96 9.88
C ARG A 402 -69.02 35.35 9.10
N PRO A 403 -68.56 36.62 9.18
CA PRO A 403 -67.28 37.02 8.59
C PRO A 403 -66.14 36.31 9.32
N THR A 404 -65.07 35.97 8.60
CA THR A 404 -63.85 35.45 9.19
C THR A 404 -63.19 36.56 10.01
N PRO A 405 -62.85 36.36 11.30
CA PRO A 405 -62.14 37.38 12.06
C PRO A 405 -60.78 37.69 11.43
N ALA A 406 -60.44 38.97 11.29
CA ALA A 406 -59.17 39.37 10.69
C ALA A 406 -57.98 38.85 11.51
N GLY A 407 -57.06 38.13 10.87
CA GLY A 407 -55.85 37.60 11.50
C GLY A 407 -55.96 36.22 12.16
N THR A 408 -57.09 35.51 12.08
CA THR A 408 -57.17 34.11 12.53
C THR A 408 -56.63 33.13 11.49
N TYR A 409 -56.09 32.00 11.95
CA TYR A 409 -55.67 30.87 11.11
C TYR A 409 -56.81 30.34 10.22
N ASP A 410 -58.03 30.30 10.77
CA ASP A 410 -59.22 29.86 10.05
C ASP A 410 -59.47 30.73 8.81
N TYR A 411 -59.59 30.06 7.65
CA TYR A 411 -59.83 30.67 6.33
C TYR A 411 -58.87 31.82 5.95
N GLY A 412 -57.65 31.83 6.52
CA GLY A 412 -56.63 32.85 6.21
C GLY A 412 -57.05 34.27 6.59
N GLY A 413 -57.91 34.44 7.61
CA GLY A 413 -58.32 35.74 8.12
C GLY A 413 -59.15 36.60 7.15
N SER A 414 -59.73 36.02 6.10
CA SER A 414 -60.50 36.75 5.10
C SER A 414 -61.78 36.01 4.67
N GLY A 415 -62.69 36.74 4.02
CA GLY A 415 -64.00 36.21 3.58
C GLY A 415 -64.98 35.99 4.73
N GLY A 416 -65.77 34.92 4.63
CA GLY A 416 -66.72 34.50 5.65
C GLY A 416 -67.16 33.06 5.42
N TYR A 417 -67.84 32.49 6.40
CA TYR A 417 -68.27 31.10 6.38
C TYR A 417 -69.66 30.94 7.03
N VAL A 418 -70.42 29.95 6.56
CA VAL A 418 -71.67 29.55 7.22
C VAL A 418 -71.31 28.71 8.43
N HIS A 419 -71.70 29.17 9.62
CA HIS A 419 -71.78 28.29 10.77
C HIS A 419 -73.01 27.38 10.61
N THR A 420 -72.77 26.08 10.43
CA THR A 420 -73.80 25.06 10.20
C THR A 420 -74.34 24.43 11.50
N GLY A 421 -74.11 25.08 12.64
CA GLY A 421 -74.52 24.64 13.97
C GLY A 421 -74.83 25.79 14.92
N ILE A 422 -74.88 25.50 16.22
CA ILE A 422 -75.03 26.48 17.31
C ILE A 422 -74.00 26.13 18.39
N ASP A 423 -73.15 27.09 18.71
CA ASP A 423 -72.10 26.96 19.73
C ASP A 423 -72.65 27.45 21.07
N TYR A 424 -72.43 26.66 22.13
CA TYR A 424 -72.75 27.04 23.50
C TYR A 424 -71.47 27.07 24.35
N GLY A 425 -71.31 28.11 25.18
CA GLY A 425 -70.15 28.24 26.06
C GLY A 425 -70.25 27.30 27.27
N GLY A 426 -69.16 26.62 27.61
CA GLY A 426 -69.14 25.74 28.78
C GLY A 426 -67.74 25.24 29.13
N GLY A 427 -67.52 24.90 30.40
CA GLY A 427 -66.28 24.29 30.87
C GLY A 427 -66.22 22.79 30.59
N CYS A 428 -65.00 22.23 30.58
CA CYS A 428 -64.76 20.80 30.43
C CYS A 428 -65.56 19.97 31.44
N GLY A 429 -66.27 18.95 30.96
CA GLY A 429 -67.03 18.02 31.82
C GLY A 429 -68.46 18.45 32.17
N LEU A 430 -68.95 19.58 31.64
CA LEU A 430 -70.36 19.95 31.73
C LEU A 430 -71.25 18.86 31.06
N PRO A 431 -72.28 18.32 31.73
CA PRO A 431 -73.13 17.27 31.14
C PRO A 431 -73.92 17.75 29.93
N ILE A 432 -73.66 17.16 28.77
CA ILE A 432 -74.40 17.39 27.52
C ILE A 432 -75.56 16.40 27.44
N LYS A 433 -76.74 16.88 27.06
CA LYS A 433 -77.98 16.10 26.99
C LYS A 433 -78.46 15.92 25.56
N ALA A 434 -79.09 14.78 25.27
CA ALA A 434 -79.78 14.53 24.01
C ALA A 434 -80.94 15.51 23.84
N ALA A 435 -80.88 16.34 22.79
CA ALA A 435 -81.89 17.35 22.48
C ALA A 435 -83.26 16.76 22.13
N ARG A 436 -83.34 15.47 21.74
CA ARG A 436 -84.58 14.72 21.52
C ARG A 436 -84.31 13.23 21.69
N SER A 437 -85.35 12.45 21.99
CA SER A 437 -85.24 10.98 22.01
C SER A 437 -84.85 10.46 20.62
N GLY A 438 -84.04 9.42 20.55
CA GLY A 438 -83.53 8.89 19.29
C GLY A 438 -82.57 7.73 19.47
N LYS A 439 -81.92 7.32 18.37
CA LYS A 439 -80.92 6.25 18.36
C LYS A 439 -79.55 6.83 18.03
N VAL A 440 -78.55 6.54 18.85
CA VAL A 440 -77.16 6.90 18.58
C VAL A 440 -76.71 6.15 17.33
N ILE A 441 -76.42 6.88 16.25
CA ILE A 441 -75.90 6.30 15.01
C ILE A 441 -74.37 6.38 14.94
N ASN A 442 -73.76 7.28 15.71
CA ASN A 442 -72.30 7.35 15.83
C ASN A 442 -71.87 7.93 17.20
N ALA A 443 -70.75 7.45 17.72
CA ALA A 443 -70.05 7.94 18.90
C ALA A 443 -68.55 7.70 18.67
N ASP A 444 -67.86 8.67 18.05
CA ASP A 444 -66.53 8.52 17.49
C ASP A 444 -65.59 9.70 17.77
N TRP A 445 -64.33 9.57 17.34
CA TRP A 445 -63.43 10.70 17.18
C TRP A 445 -63.54 11.22 15.74
N ALA A 446 -64.10 12.41 15.58
CA ALA A 446 -64.21 13.06 14.28
C ALA A 446 -62.97 13.89 13.97
N VAL A 447 -62.47 13.76 12.73
CA VAL A 447 -61.28 14.49 12.24
C VAL A 447 -61.50 16.01 12.20
N SER A 448 -60.39 16.75 12.15
CA SER A 448 -60.36 18.23 12.22
C SER A 448 -60.94 18.78 13.53
N THR A 449 -61.51 19.99 13.51
CA THR A 449 -61.96 20.74 14.70
C THR A 449 -63.03 20.05 15.55
N SER A 450 -63.64 18.95 15.10
CA SER A 450 -64.81 18.33 15.73
C SER A 450 -64.55 17.57 17.05
N GLY A 451 -63.38 16.96 17.24
CA GLY A 451 -63.06 16.17 18.44
C GLY A 451 -63.97 14.93 18.64
N ARG A 452 -64.18 14.51 19.90
CA ARG A 452 -65.15 13.44 20.22
C ARG A 452 -66.56 13.92 19.91
N ARG A 453 -67.31 13.08 19.19
CA ARG A 453 -68.59 13.42 18.61
C ARG A 453 -69.62 12.32 18.87
N VAL A 454 -70.84 12.72 19.22
CA VAL A 454 -72.02 11.85 19.23
C VAL A 454 -72.99 12.32 18.15
N VAL A 455 -73.64 11.38 17.47
CA VAL A 455 -74.69 11.66 16.48
C VAL A 455 -75.92 10.81 16.79
N ILE A 456 -77.07 11.46 16.95
CA ILE A 456 -78.35 10.82 17.28
C ILE A 456 -79.30 11.03 16.11
N ASP A 457 -79.83 9.93 15.57
CA ASP A 457 -80.95 9.93 14.63
C ASP A 457 -82.28 9.98 15.40
N HIS A 458 -83.15 10.93 15.04
CA HIS A 458 -84.47 11.13 15.63
C HIS A 458 -85.61 10.66 14.71
N GLY A 459 -85.26 10.04 13.58
CA GLY A 459 -86.18 9.60 12.54
C GLY A 459 -86.83 10.76 11.78
N THR A 460 -87.99 10.49 11.19
CA THR A 460 -88.77 11.51 10.46
C THR A 460 -89.55 12.39 11.42
N VAL A 461 -89.28 13.70 11.40
CA VAL A 461 -90.01 14.74 12.13
C VAL A 461 -90.55 15.73 11.10
N ASN A 462 -91.84 16.07 11.16
CA ASN A 462 -92.49 16.98 10.19
C ASN A 462 -92.22 16.61 8.71
N GLY A 463 -92.18 15.31 8.39
CA GLY A 463 -91.90 14.81 7.04
C GLY A 463 -90.42 14.83 6.60
N SER A 464 -89.50 15.34 7.43
CA SER A 464 -88.05 15.39 7.14
C SER A 464 -87.25 14.51 8.10
N LEU A 465 -86.15 13.91 7.63
CA LEU A 465 -85.22 13.19 8.51
C LEU A 465 -84.47 14.18 9.40
N LEU A 466 -84.43 13.93 10.72
CA LEU A 466 -83.80 14.80 11.70
C LEU A 466 -82.73 14.04 12.48
N ALA A 467 -81.51 14.56 12.50
CA ALA A 467 -80.42 14.07 13.34
C ALA A 467 -79.70 15.22 14.03
N THR A 468 -79.26 15.03 15.28
CA THR A 468 -78.43 15.99 16.01
C THR A 468 -76.99 15.50 16.13
N LYS A 469 -76.03 16.42 16.04
CA LYS A 469 -74.59 16.18 16.15
C LYS A 469 -74.02 17.00 17.29
N TYR A 470 -73.29 16.37 18.19
CA TYR A 470 -72.66 16.99 19.36
C TYR A 470 -71.16 16.87 19.20
N HIS A 471 -70.43 17.98 19.32
CA HIS A 471 -69.00 18.08 19.03
C HIS A 471 -68.22 18.53 20.27
N HIS A 472 -66.88 18.49 20.21
CA HIS A 472 -65.96 18.95 21.26
C HIS A 472 -66.13 18.26 22.64
N MET A 473 -66.66 17.05 22.69
CA MET A 473 -66.92 16.35 23.95
C MET A 473 -65.60 15.88 24.60
N THR A 474 -65.48 15.96 25.93
CA THR A 474 -64.31 15.37 26.62
C THR A 474 -64.42 13.85 26.72
N ARG A 475 -65.64 13.30 26.76
CA ARG A 475 -66.00 11.88 26.60
C ARG A 475 -67.49 11.78 26.28
N TYR A 476 -67.92 10.63 25.79
CA TYR A 476 -69.32 10.23 25.69
C TYR A 476 -69.58 9.02 26.61
N VAL A 477 -70.82 8.85 27.06
CA VAL A 477 -71.30 7.75 27.91
C VAL A 477 -72.31 6.84 27.19
N VAL A 478 -72.48 7.04 25.88
CA VAL A 478 -73.37 6.25 25.02
C VAL A 478 -72.61 5.59 23.87
N SER A 479 -73.17 4.50 23.33
CA SER A 479 -72.57 3.70 22.25
C SER A 479 -73.41 3.69 20.98
N PRO A 480 -72.83 3.49 19.79
CA PRO A 480 -73.59 3.32 18.55
C PRO A 480 -74.60 2.18 18.67
N GLY A 481 -75.82 2.41 18.20
CA GLY A 481 -76.94 1.49 18.33
C GLY A 481 -77.84 1.74 19.56
N GLN A 482 -77.39 2.49 20.56
CA GLN A 482 -78.14 2.75 21.79
C GLN A 482 -79.32 3.70 21.56
N SER A 483 -80.50 3.36 22.10
CA SER A 483 -81.62 4.30 22.21
C SER A 483 -81.42 5.22 23.41
N VAL A 484 -81.67 6.51 23.24
CA VAL A 484 -81.56 7.54 24.29
C VAL A 484 -82.85 8.38 24.36
N SER A 485 -83.20 8.82 25.56
CA SER A 485 -84.35 9.70 25.81
C SER A 485 -83.96 11.18 25.72
N GLN A 486 -84.91 12.04 25.35
CA GLN A 486 -84.74 13.49 25.45
C GLN A 486 -84.32 13.89 26.87
N GLY A 487 -83.30 14.74 26.99
CA GLY A 487 -82.73 15.17 28.27
C GLY A 487 -81.76 14.18 28.94
N GLN A 488 -81.58 12.97 28.39
CA GLN A 488 -80.58 12.01 28.88
C GLN A 488 -79.17 12.52 28.59
N VAL A 489 -78.24 12.36 29.54
CA VAL A 489 -76.82 12.69 29.35
C VAL A 489 -76.17 11.70 28.39
N ILE A 490 -75.35 12.22 27.46
CA ILE A 490 -74.72 11.49 26.36
C ILE A 490 -73.19 11.56 26.36
#